data_AF-A0A961YH75-F1
#
_entry.id   AF-A0A961YH75-F1
#
_cell.length_a   1.000
_cell.length_b   1.000
_cell.length_c   1.000
_cell.angle_alpha   90.00
_cell.angle_beta   90.00
_cell.angle_gamma   90.00
#
_symmetry.space_group_name_H-M   'P 1'
#
loop_
_entity.id
_entity.type
_entity.pdbx_description
1 polymer ?
#
loop_
_entity_poly.entity_id
_entity_poly.type
_entity_poly.pdbx_seq_one_letter_code
_entity_poly.pdbx_strand_id
1 'polypeptide(L)'
;MTDSSASPAAGSHAEDPLAGLTIVPRRSRFRWVPVAIVLVFVLLLVQSVLLNPRFEWPLVASYLFAPSILRGLATTLWLTALCMALGIVLGIVIAVCRMSDMWIVSGAARLYIWFFRGTP
;
A
#
# COMPACT_ATOMS: atom_id res chain seq x y z
N MET A 1 40.08 45.31 26.06
CA MET A 1 38.74 45.28 25.43
C MET A 1 38.93 44.57 24.09
N THR A 2 39.10 43.25 24.05
CA THR A 2 38.12 42.21 24.40
C THR A 2 38.78 40.94 24.93
N ASP A 3 38.39 40.53 26.13
CA ASP A 3 38.63 39.19 26.67
C ASP A 3 37.94 38.16 25.77
N SER A 4 38.73 37.29 25.13
CA SER A 4 38.24 36.05 24.53
C SER A 4 38.24 35.01 25.64
N SER A 5 37.08 34.86 26.28
CA SER A 5 36.79 33.84 27.27
C SER A 5 36.93 32.45 26.66
N ALA A 6 38.12 31.88 26.78
CA ALA A 6 38.32 30.45 26.71
C ALA A 6 37.47 29.81 27.82
N SER A 7 36.32 29.26 27.42
CA SER A 7 35.47 28.46 28.29
C SER A 7 36.30 27.28 28.82
N PRO A 8 36.45 27.13 30.15
CA PRO A 8 37.23 26.07 30.72
C PRO A 8 36.52 24.75 30.44
N ALA A 9 37.33 23.71 30.25
CA ALA A 9 36.92 22.32 30.23
C ALA A 9 36.03 22.00 31.44
N ALA A 10 34.71 22.09 31.25
CA ALA A 10 33.75 21.44 32.11
C ALA A 10 33.74 19.96 31.69
N GLY A 11 34.68 19.23 32.28
CA GLY A 11 34.57 17.79 32.40
C GLY A 11 33.22 17.45 33.03
N SER A 12 32.33 16.96 32.19
CA SER A 12 31.32 15.99 32.59
C SER A 12 31.33 14.96 31.45
N HIS A 13 32.12 13.90 31.51
CA HIS A 13 31.87 12.76 32.42
C HIS A 13 30.59 12.90 33.27
N ALA A 14 29.49 13.39 32.69
CA ALA A 14 28.19 12.90 33.05
C ALA A 14 28.27 11.49 32.51
N GLU A 15 28.75 10.59 33.39
CA GLU A 15 28.69 9.16 33.22
C GLU A 15 27.39 8.89 32.50
N ASP A 16 27.48 8.42 31.24
CA ASP A 16 26.31 8.14 30.44
C ASP A 16 25.43 7.27 31.33
N PRO A 17 24.32 7.78 31.89
CA PRO A 17 23.63 7.09 32.97
C PRO A 17 23.09 5.74 32.49
N LEU A 18 23.09 5.56 31.16
CA LEU A 18 22.70 4.41 30.38
C LEU A 18 23.84 3.40 30.17
N ALA A 19 25.11 3.77 30.35
CA ALA A 19 26.27 2.88 30.21
C ALA A 19 26.36 1.82 31.33
N GLY A 20 25.71 2.07 32.47
CA GLY A 20 25.61 1.13 33.59
C GLY A 20 24.34 0.28 33.64
N LEU A 21 23.34 0.55 32.76
CA LEU A 21 22.14 -0.27 32.72
C LEU A 21 22.44 -1.60 32.03
N THR A 22 22.59 -2.64 32.84
CA THR A 22 22.55 -4.02 32.35
C THR A 22 21.18 -4.28 31.74
N ILE A 23 21.12 -4.36 30.41
CA ILE A 23 19.92 -4.72 29.66
C ILE A 23 19.60 -6.18 29.97
N VAL A 24 18.81 -6.42 31.02
CA VAL A 24 18.28 -7.74 31.34
C VAL A 24 17.15 -8.02 30.34
N PRO A 25 17.26 -9.07 29.49
CA PRO A 25 16.17 -9.43 28.61
C PRO A 25 14.98 -9.88 29.47
N ARG A 26 13.95 -9.03 29.56
CA ARG A 26 12.68 -9.41 30.19
C ARG A 26 12.06 -10.52 29.36
N ARG A 27 12.32 -11.78 29.71
CA ARG A 27 11.69 -12.95 29.06
C ARG A 27 10.20 -12.93 29.38
N SER A 28 9.42 -12.25 28.56
CA SER A 28 7.97 -12.23 28.69
C SER A 28 7.39 -13.44 27.97
N ARG A 29 7.36 -14.59 28.65
CA ARG A 29 6.58 -15.75 28.18
C ARG A 29 5.10 -15.39 28.01
N PHE A 30 4.61 -14.45 28.81
CA PHE A 30 3.23 -13.93 28.74
C PHE A 30 2.92 -13.15 27.44
N ARG A 31 3.92 -12.75 26.63
CA ARG A 31 3.69 -12.14 25.31
C ARG A 31 3.14 -13.13 24.28
N TRP A 32 3.31 -14.43 24.51
CA TRP A 32 2.80 -15.48 23.61
C TRP A 32 1.33 -15.81 23.83
N VAL A 33 0.74 -15.40 24.96
CA VAL A 33 -0.68 -15.63 25.26
C VAL A 33 -1.61 -14.96 24.23
N PRO A 34 -1.49 -13.65 23.91
CA PRO A 34 -2.33 -13.03 22.88
C PRO A 34 -2.09 -13.63 21.50
N VAL A 35 -0.84 -14.00 21.17
CA VAL A 35 -0.51 -14.66 19.91
C VAL A 35 -1.20 -16.02 19.81
N ALA A 36 -1.16 -16.81 20.89
CA ALA A 36 -1.85 -18.09 20.96
C ALA A 36 -3.37 -17.93 20.85
N ILE A 37 -3.96 -16.93 21.50
CA ILE A 37 -5.39 -16.62 21.41
C ILE A 37 -5.78 -16.26 19.98
N VAL A 38 -5.04 -15.35 19.33
CA VAL A 38 -5.29 -14.97 17.93
C VAL A 38 -5.11 -16.16 17.01
N LEU A 39 -4.07 -16.96 17.20
CA LEU A 39 -3.82 -18.15 16.40
C LEU A 39 -4.95 -19.17 16.53
N VAL A 40 -5.42 -19.43 17.76
CA VAL A 40 -6.57 -20.32 18.02
C VAL A 40 -7.83 -19.75 17.39
N PHE A 41 -8.08 -18.44 17.50
CA PHE A 41 -9.25 -17.80 16.90
C PHE A 41 -9.23 -17.90 15.36
N VAL A 42 -8.08 -17.62 14.74
CA VAL A 42 -7.89 -17.81 13.29
C VAL A 42 -8.06 -19.27 12.92
N LEU A 43 -7.53 -20.21 13.70
CA LEU A 43 -7.69 -21.64 13.46
C LEU A 43 -9.16 -22.06 13.53
N LEU A 44 -9.93 -21.55 14.50
CA LEU A 44 -11.37 -21.78 14.61
C LEU A 44 -12.14 -21.18 13.43
N LEU A 45 -11.77 -19.98 12.97
CA LEU A 45 -12.38 -19.38 11.77
C LEU A 45 -12.06 -20.20 10.52
N VAL A 46 -10.80 -20.59 10.33
CA VAL A 46 -10.39 -21.43 9.19
C VAL A 46 -11.09 -22.78 9.24
N GLN A 47 -11.17 -23.41 10.42
CA GLN A 47 -11.90 -24.65 10.61
C GLN A 47 -13.40 -24.46 10.33
N SER A 48 -14.00 -23.35 10.77
CA SER A 48 -15.38 -23.03 10.48
C SER A 48 -15.61 -22.83 8.98
N VAL A 49 -14.70 -22.16 8.29
CA VAL A 49 -14.78 -21.91 6.84
C VAL A 49 -14.56 -23.21 6.04
N LEU A 50 -13.60 -24.05 6.43
CA LEU A 50 -13.24 -25.27 5.69
C LEU A 50 -14.08 -26.50 6.03
N LEU A 51 -14.41 -26.72 7.30
CA LEU A 51 -15.13 -27.92 7.75
C LEU A 51 -16.64 -27.74 7.85
N ASN A 52 -17.19 -26.51 7.78
CA ASN A 52 -18.64 -26.38 7.77
C ASN A 52 -19.21 -26.87 6.43
N PRO A 53 -20.09 -27.89 6.44
CA PRO A 53 -20.75 -28.36 5.23
C PRO A 53 -21.68 -27.31 4.59
N ARG A 54 -21.94 -26.19 5.27
CA ARG A 54 -22.65 -25.03 4.72
C ARG A 54 -21.82 -24.23 3.72
N PHE A 55 -20.49 -24.25 3.84
CA PHE A 55 -19.62 -23.75 2.79
C PHE A 55 -19.49 -24.86 1.76
N GLU A 56 -20.43 -24.88 0.83
CA GLU A 56 -20.47 -25.82 -0.29
C GLU A 56 -19.32 -25.51 -1.27
N TRP A 57 -18.08 -25.74 -0.83
CA TRP A 57 -16.86 -25.54 -1.63
C TRP A 57 -16.92 -26.18 -3.03
N PRO A 58 -17.52 -27.37 -3.22
CA PRO A 58 -17.73 -27.92 -4.55
C PRO A 58 -18.63 -27.03 -5.43
N LEU A 59 -19.68 -26.43 -4.85
CA LEU A 59 -20.57 -25.50 -5.54
C LEU A 59 -19.82 -24.20 -5.88
N VAL A 60 -19.09 -23.62 -4.93
CA VAL A 60 -18.28 -22.40 -5.13
C VAL A 60 -17.25 -22.61 -6.24
N ALA A 61 -16.53 -23.74 -6.23
CA ALA A 61 -15.60 -24.08 -7.30
C ALA A 61 -16.33 -24.24 -8.65
N SER A 62 -17.47 -24.93 -8.67
CA SER A 62 -18.24 -25.12 -9.90
C SER A 62 -18.75 -23.80 -10.52
N TYR A 63 -19.13 -22.82 -9.70
CA TYR A 63 -19.52 -21.48 -10.17
C TYR A 63 -18.30 -20.65 -10.57
N LEU A 64 -17.21 -20.65 -9.80
CA LEU A 64 -15.98 -19.93 -10.16
C LEU A 64 -15.43 -20.34 -11.54
N PHE A 65 -15.49 -21.65 -11.84
CA PHE A 65 -15.09 -22.20 -13.14
C PHE A 65 -16.23 -22.31 -14.14
N ALA A 66 -17.44 -21.82 -13.80
CA ALA A 66 -18.54 -21.82 -14.74
C ALA A 66 -18.16 -20.98 -15.98
N PRO A 67 -18.45 -21.47 -17.20
CA PRO A 67 -18.04 -20.80 -18.43
C PRO A 67 -18.62 -19.38 -18.55
N SER A 68 -19.77 -19.10 -17.93
CA SER A 68 -20.35 -17.75 -17.87
C SER A 68 -19.50 -16.78 -17.06
N ILE A 69 -18.99 -17.20 -15.90
CA ILE A 69 -18.18 -16.38 -14.99
C ILE A 69 -16.79 -16.15 -15.58
N LEU A 70 -16.16 -17.20 -16.14
CA LEU A 70 -14.87 -17.07 -16.82
C LEU A 70 -14.95 -16.17 -18.05
N ARG A 71 -16.04 -16.24 -18.83
CA ARG A 71 -16.28 -15.30 -19.94
C ARG A 71 -16.48 -13.87 -19.45
N GLY A 72 -17.22 -13.68 -18.35
CA GLY A 72 -17.38 -12.38 -17.71
C GLY A 72 -16.04 -11.79 -17.28
N LEU A 73 -15.23 -12.58 -16.57
CA LEU A 73 -13.87 -12.20 -16.15
C LEU A 73 -12.97 -11.87 -17.34
N ALA A 74 -12.98 -12.69 -18.39
CA ALA A 74 -12.21 -12.42 -19.60
C ALA A 74 -12.67 -11.12 -20.27
N THR A 75 -13.98 -10.86 -20.29
CA THR A 75 -14.54 -9.63 -20.88
C THR A 75 -14.11 -8.39 -20.11
N THR A 76 -14.17 -8.41 -18.77
CA THR A 76 -13.73 -7.27 -17.94
C THR A 76 -12.23 -7.04 -18.07
N LEU A 77 -11.42 -8.10 -18.09
CA LEU A 77 -9.98 -7.99 -18.34
C LEU A 77 -9.69 -7.40 -19.72
N TRP A 78 -10.41 -7.85 -20.74
CA TRP A 78 -10.25 -7.34 -22.11
C TRP A 78 -10.65 -5.86 -22.21
N LEU A 79 -11.80 -5.48 -21.65
CA LEU A 79 -12.22 -4.07 -21.57
C LEU A 79 -11.22 -3.23 -20.79
N THR A 80 -10.71 -3.72 -19.66
CA THR A 80 -9.74 -2.99 -18.84
C THR A 80 -8.45 -2.76 -19.61
N ALA A 81 -7.93 -3.80 -20.26
CA ALA A 81 -6.73 -3.70 -21.09
C ALA A 81 -6.94 -2.72 -22.26
N LEU A 82 -8.10 -2.77 -22.91
CA LEU A 82 -8.47 -1.84 -23.98
C LEU A 82 -8.51 -0.40 -23.47
N CYS A 83 -9.17 -0.15 -22.33
CA CYS A 83 -9.24 1.18 -21.72
C CYS A 83 -7.86 1.71 -21.32
N MET A 84 -7.00 0.87 -20.74
CA MET A 84 -5.61 1.25 -20.41
C MET A 84 -4.82 1.59 -21.68
N ALA A 85 -4.91 0.77 -22.73
CA ALA A 85 -4.23 1.01 -23.98
C ALA A 85 -4.68 2.34 -24.62
N LEU A 86 -5.99 2.57 -24.70
CA LEU A 86 -6.55 3.83 -25.20
C LEU A 86 -6.11 5.03 -24.34
N GLY A 87 -6.13 4.88 -23.02
CA GLY A 87 -5.67 5.92 -22.09
C GLY A 87 -4.19 6.27 -22.27
N ILE A 88 -3.33 5.27 -22.51
CA ILE A 88 -1.91 5.47 -22.79
C ILE A 88 -1.71 6.19 -24.12
N VAL A 89 -2.36 5.72 -25.20
CA VAL A 89 -2.26 6.35 -26.53
C VAL A 89 -2.68 7.80 -26.45
N LEU A 90 -3.83 8.07 -25.84
CA LEU A 90 -4.35 9.42 -25.69
C LEU A 90 -3.44 10.28 -24.81
N GLY A 91 -2.92 9.72 -23.71
CA GLY A 91 -1.94 10.38 -22.84
C GLY A 91 -0.65 10.76 -23.56
N ILE A 92 -0.12 9.89 -24.44
CA ILE A 92 1.06 10.16 -25.25
C ILE A 92 0.79 11.29 -26.24
N VAL A 93 -0.33 11.24 -26.97
CA VAL A 93 -0.73 12.31 -27.91
C VAL A 93 -0.81 13.65 -27.19
N ILE A 94 -1.47 13.69 -26.03
CA ILE A 94 -1.59 14.90 -25.22
C ILE A 94 -0.23 15.37 -24.70
N ALA A 95 0.65 14.45 -24.28
CA ALA A 95 2.00 14.79 -23.82
C ALA A 95 2.82 15.47 -24.93
N VAL A 96 2.73 14.96 -26.16
CA VAL A 96 3.37 15.56 -27.34
C VAL A 96 2.76 16.93 -27.66
N CYS A 97 1.42 17.05 -27.67
CA CYS A 97 0.74 18.34 -27.83
C CYS A 97 1.18 19.38 -26.78
N ARG A 98 1.46 18.93 -25.55
CA ARG A 98 1.90 19.80 -24.45
C ARG A 98 3.35 20.29 -24.60
N MET A 99 4.18 19.60 -25.39
CA MET A 99 5.56 19.99 -25.67
C MET A 99 5.66 21.06 -26.79
N SER A 100 4.55 21.34 -27.49
CA SER A 100 4.50 22.40 -28.50
C SER A 100 4.45 23.79 -27.87
N ASP A 101 5.26 24.72 -28.39
CA ASP A 101 5.31 26.14 -27.97
C ASP A 101 4.01 26.92 -28.27
N MET A 102 3.09 26.36 -29.06
CA MET A 102 1.84 27.01 -29.44
C MET A 102 0.84 26.99 -28.26
N TRP A 103 0.56 28.16 -27.68
CA TRP A 103 -0.33 28.30 -26.50
C TRP A 103 -1.71 27.65 -26.69
N ILE A 104 -2.32 27.76 -27.87
CA ILE A 104 -3.63 27.11 -28.15
C ILE A 104 -3.59 25.60 -27.93
N VAL A 105 -2.55 24.92 -28.42
CA VAL A 105 -2.44 23.45 -28.40
C VAL A 105 -2.13 22.96 -26.97
N SER A 106 -1.21 23.64 -26.29
CA SER A 106 -0.87 23.34 -24.90
C SER A 106 -2.02 23.67 -23.93
N GLY A 107 -2.79 24.73 -24.21
CA GLY A 107 -3.99 25.11 -23.45
C GLY A 107 -5.12 24.08 -23.56
N ALA A 108 -5.41 23.59 -24.76
CA ALA A 108 -6.41 22.54 -24.98
C ALA A 108 -6.04 21.22 -24.28
N ALA A 109 -4.77 20.82 -24.34
CA ALA A 109 -4.24 19.67 -23.60
C ALA A 109 -4.44 19.82 -22.08
N ARG A 110 -4.21 21.03 -21.54
CA ARG A 110 -4.37 21.32 -20.11
C ARG A 110 -5.84 21.28 -19.67
N LEU A 111 -6.75 21.80 -20.50
CA LEU A 111 -8.20 21.70 -20.27
C LEU A 111 -8.67 20.24 -20.27
N TYR A 112 -8.22 19.44 -21.23
CA TYR A 112 -8.56 18.01 -21.29
C TYR A 112 -8.10 17.27 -20.03
N ILE A 113 -6.85 17.46 -19.59
CA ILE A 113 -6.34 16.84 -18.35
C ILE A 113 -7.16 17.30 -17.14
N TRP A 114 -7.45 18.59 -17.04
CA TRP A 114 -8.23 19.15 -15.95
C TRP A 114 -9.66 18.58 -15.92
N PHE A 115 -10.33 18.46 -17.06
CA PHE A 115 -11.68 17.89 -17.13
C PHE A 115 -11.69 16.42 -16.66
N PHE A 116 -10.80 15.57 -17.19
CA PHE A 116 -10.78 14.16 -16.80
C PHE A 116 -10.22 13.89 -15.39
N ARG A 117 -9.42 14.81 -14.82
CA ARG A 117 -8.86 14.65 -13.45
C ARG A 117 -9.54 15.47 -12.36
N GLY A 118 -10.32 16.48 -12.73
CA GLY A 118 -10.81 17.51 -11.80
C GLY A 118 -12.33 17.61 -11.72
N THR A 119 -13.07 16.83 -12.49
CA THR A 119 -14.53 16.77 -12.36
C THR A 119 -14.87 15.77 -11.24
N PRO A 120 -15.46 16.22 -10.11
CA PRO A 120 -15.79 15.37 -8.97
C PRO A 120 -16.89 14.35 -9.29
#